data_AF-A0A814RBT5-F1
#
_entry.id   AF-A0A814RBT5-F1
#
_cell.length_a   1.000
_cell.length_b   1.000
_cell.length_c   1.000
_cell.angle_alpha   90.00
_cell.angle_beta   90.00
_cell.angle_gamma   90.00
#
_symmetry.space_group_name_H-M   'P 1'
#
loop_
_entity.id
_entity.type
_entity.pdbx_description
1 polymer ?
#
loop_
_entity_poly.entity_id
_entity_poly.type
_entity_poly.pdbx_seq_one_letter_code
_entity_poly.pdbx_strand_id
1 'polypeptide(L)'
;MLALSMSEEEVENKILKGIEHLVCIAVVNSPHRVTISGDEKTIDEIQQVLSISYPNVFKACVHQKQIFNPICAQAKCYSSVIGDKINDNILVDGQYWWSNVRQAVRFYNAITSIIKDEVENVFLEISPHPFIATSIRECYELTNQQQSSPLILLTLKRKENEQITLLTSLVQLTTSSHVWQQYFHTRQVLPIKNHEEYFDNFSLYKFNLSSRWYESKDSSIQHLANRIPIHPLLDIRQLVDQRSATWKSLININLP
;
A
#
# COMPACT_ATOMS: atom_id res chain seq x y z
N MET A 1 -0.52 -5.77 -31.43
CA MET A 1 -0.25 -4.80 -30.36
C MET A 1 1.10 -5.14 -29.74
N LEU A 2 1.88 -4.14 -29.35
CA LEU A 2 3.21 -4.32 -28.76
C LEU A 2 3.39 -3.36 -27.58
N ALA A 3 3.87 -3.88 -26.44
CA ALA A 3 4.23 -3.07 -25.29
C ALA A 3 5.71 -2.65 -25.38
N LEU A 4 5.99 -1.39 -25.05
CA LEU A 4 7.28 -0.74 -25.17
C LEU A 4 7.65 -0.09 -23.84
N SER A 5 8.91 -0.28 -23.43
CA SER A 5 9.48 0.37 -22.25
C SER A 5 10.08 1.74 -22.61
N MET A 6 9.24 2.66 -23.09
CA MET A 6 9.60 4.00 -23.59
C MET A 6 8.54 5.01 -23.18
N SER A 7 8.87 6.30 -23.21
CA SER A 7 7.87 7.36 -23.00
C SER A 7 6.99 7.58 -24.23
N GLU A 8 5.84 8.25 -24.06
CA GLU A 8 4.94 8.63 -25.17
C GLU A 8 5.69 9.43 -26.24
N GLU A 9 6.44 10.46 -25.83
CA GLU A 9 7.25 11.31 -26.72
C GLU A 9 8.33 10.51 -27.47
N GLU A 10 8.97 9.54 -26.82
CA GLU A 10 9.96 8.69 -27.48
C GLU A 10 9.32 7.79 -28.55
N VAL A 11 8.14 7.22 -28.27
CA VAL A 11 7.41 6.39 -29.23
C VAL A 11 6.98 7.22 -30.43
N GLU A 12 6.44 8.43 -30.21
CA GLU A 12 6.05 9.32 -31.30
C GLU A 12 7.25 9.70 -32.19
N ASN A 13 8.36 10.10 -31.58
CA ASN A 13 9.51 10.62 -32.32
C ASN A 13 10.39 9.54 -32.97
N LYS A 14 10.56 8.38 -32.31
CA LYS A 14 11.50 7.33 -32.74
C LYS A 14 10.84 6.19 -33.50
N ILE A 15 9.56 5.90 -33.22
CA ILE A 15 8.88 4.72 -33.78
C ILE A 15 7.79 5.12 -34.78
N LEU A 16 6.90 6.04 -34.41
CA LEU A 16 5.72 6.33 -35.23
C LEU A 16 5.99 7.25 -36.42
N LYS A 17 7.09 8.02 -36.38
CA LYS A 17 7.43 8.99 -37.42
C LYS A 17 7.49 8.36 -38.82
N GLY A 18 6.54 8.71 -39.69
CA GLY A 18 6.41 8.21 -41.06
C GLY A 18 5.53 6.97 -41.23
N ILE A 19 5.04 6.36 -40.14
CA ILE A 19 4.15 5.18 -40.15
C ILE A 19 2.88 5.39 -39.32
N GLU A 20 2.52 6.64 -39.02
CA GLU A 20 1.38 7.03 -38.17
C GLU A 20 0.03 6.54 -38.72
N HIS A 21 -0.03 6.27 -40.03
CA HIS A 21 -1.20 5.75 -40.71
C HIS A 21 -1.39 4.23 -40.54
N LEU A 22 -0.36 3.51 -40.12
CA LEU A 22 -0.38 2.06 -39.90
C LEU A 22 -0.42 1.70 -38.43
N VAL A 23 0.26 2.49 -37.58
CA VAL A 23 0.42 2.22 -36.15
C VAL A 23 0.12 3.48 -35.34
N CYS A 24 -0.56 3.31 -34.22
CA CYS A 24 -0.84 4.37 -33.26
C CYS A 24 -0.55 3.91 -31.83
N ILE A 25 -0.47 4.88 -30.92
CA ILE A 25 -0.46 4.62 -29.48
C ILE A 25 -1.86 4.15 -29.07
N ALA A 26 -1.92 2.97 -28.45
CA ALA A 26 -3.14 2.38 -27.93
C ALA A 26 -3.34 2.71 -26.45
N VAL A 27 -2.27 2.67 -25.66
CA VAL A 27 -2.32 2.86 -24.21
C VAL A 27 -1.04 3.53 -23.73
N VAL A 28 -1.17 4.55 -22.89
CA VAL A 28 -0.07 5.11 -22.09
C VAL A 28 -0.29 4.66 -20.65
N ASN A 29 0.36 3.56 -20.26
CA ASN A 29 0.18 2.94 -18.94
C ASN A 29 0.99 3.65 -17.86
N SER A 30 2.18 4.13 -18.20
CA SER A 30 3.03 4.85 -17.27
C SER A 30 4.03 5.73 -18.03
N PRO A 31 4.83 6.55 -17.33
CA PRO A 31 5.82 7.43 -17.94
C PRO A 31 6.84 6.72 -18.85
N HIS A 32 7.07 5.43 -18.59
CA HIS A 32 8.02 4.61 -19.35
C HIS A 32 7.38 3.33 -19.91
N ARG A 33 6.03 3.26 -19.97
CA ARG A 33 5.32 2.09 -20.50
C ARG A 33 4.19 2.51 -21.42
N VAL A 34 4.39 2.29 -22.71
CA VAL A 34 3.44 2.58 -23.77
C VAL A 34 3.09 1.30 -24.52
N THR A 35 1.86 1.17 -25.00
CA THR A 35 1.43 0.09 -25.88
C THR A 35 0.98 0.67 -27.20
N ILE A 36 1.51 0.14 -28.30
CA ILE A 36 1.13 0.50 -29.66
C ILE A 36 0.22 -0.56 -30.27
N SER A 37 -0.66 -0.12 -31.17
CA SER A 37 -1.58 -0.97 -31.94
C SER A 37 -1.63 -0.51 -33.39
N GLY A 38 -1.84 -1.45 -34.32
CA GLY A 38 -1.82 -1.11 -35.74
C GLY A 38 -1.81 -2.35 -36.63
N ASP A 39 -1.36 -2.15 -37.86
CA ASP A 39 -1.12 -3.20 -38.84
C ASP A 39 -0.21 -4.31 -38.26
N GLU A 40 -0.60 -5.56 -38.52
CA GLU A 40 0.08 -6.74 -37.96
C GLU A 40 1.52 -6.85 -38.45
N LYS A 41 1.77 -6.63 -39.75
CA LYS A 41 3.10 -6.76 -40.33
C LYS A 41 4.03 -5.69 -39.79
N THR A 42 3.55 -4.45 -39.70
CA THR A 42 4.35 -3.35 -39.15
C THR A 42 4.67 -3.57 -37.67
N ILE A 43 3.73 -4.09 -36.87
CA ILE A 43 4.00 -4.43 -35.46
C ILE A 43 5.05 -5.54 -35.34
N ASP A 44 4.98 -6.57 -36.17
CA ASP A 44 5.94 -7.68 -36.18
C ASP A 44 7.35 -7.21 -36.57
N GLU A 45 7.47 -6.31 -37.56
CA GLU A 45 8.73 -5.68 -37.96
C GLU A 45 9.34 -4.86 -36.81
N ILE A 46 8.54 -4.03 -36.14
CA ILE A 46 8.98 -3.26 -34.97
C ILE A 46 9.44 -4.20 -33.84
N GLN A 47 8.70 -5.29 -33.61
CA GLN A 47 9.04 -6.27 -32.58
C GLN A 47 10.39 -6.94 -32.86
N GLN A 48 10.67 -7.30 -34.12
CA GLN A 48 11.95 -7.89 -34.53
C GLN A 48 13.10 -6.90 -34.35
N VAL A 49 12.93 -5.65 -34.80
CA VAL A 49 13.98 -4.60 -34.70
C VAL A 49 14.34 -4.33 -33.25
N LEU A 50 13.35 -4.26 -32.35
CA LEU A 50 13.58 -3.99 -30.94
C LEU A 50 13.98 -5.24 -30.13
N SER A 51 13.97 -6.43 -30.74
CA SER A 51 14.22 -7.71 -30.07
C SER A 51 13.35 -7.93 -28.81
N ILE A 52 12.12 -7.44 -28.82
CA ILE A 52 11.21 -7.50 -27.68
C ILE A 52 10.34 -8.76 -27.79
N SER A 53 10.23 -9.52 -26.71
CA SER A 53 9.27 -10.64 -26.61
C SER A 53 8.08 -10.22 -25.74
N TYR A 54 6.94 -9.90 -26.36
CA TYR A 54 5.67 -9.74 -25.64
C TYR A 54 4.65 -10.77 -26.12
N PRO A 55 4.09 -11.62 -25.23
CA PRO A 55 3.29 -12.75 -25.67
C PRO A 55 1.80 -12.48 -25.94
N ASN A 56 1.28 -11.25 -25.88
CA ASN A 56 -0.18 -11.06 -25.96
C ASN A 56 -0.59 -9.90 -26.88
N VAL A 57 -1.11 -10.25 -28.06
CA VAL A 57 -1.86 -9.35 -28.93
C VAL A 57 -3.33 -9.37 -28.51
N PHE A 58 -3.84 -8.26 -27.97
CA PHE A 58 -5.28 -8.08 -27.77
C PHE A 58 -5.90 -7.53 -29.06
N LYS A 59 -6.97 -8.17 -29.54
CA LYS A 59 -7.74 -7.76 -30.72
C LYS A 59 -9.17 -7.48 -30.28
N ALA A 60 -9.57 -6.22 -30.28
CA ALA A 60 -10.95 -5.82 -29.97
C ALA A 60 -11.56 -5.13 -31.19
N CYS A 61 -12.47 -5.82 -31.88
CA CYS A 61 -13.38 -5.22 -32.85
C CYS A 61 -14.72 -4.99 -32.16
N VAL A 62 -15.07 -3.75 -31.85
CA VAL A 62 -16.40 -3.42 -31.33
C VAL A 62 -17.19 -2.69 -32.43
N HIS A 63 -18.17 -3.40 -33.01
CA HIS A 63 -19.17 -2.83 -33.91
C HIS A 63 -20.52 -2.87 -33.20
N GLN A 64 -20.94 -1.77 -32.58
CA GLN A 64 -22.36 -1.46 -32.38
C GLN A 64 -22.54 -0.06 -31.78
N LYS A 65 -23.35 0.78 -32.44
CA LYS A 65 -23.95 1.97 -31.84
C LYS A 65 -25.21 1.52 -31.09
N GLN A 66 -25.08 1.25 -29.79
CA GLN A 66 -26.22 1.24 -28.90
C GLN A 66 -26.25 2.55 -28.12
N ILE A 67 -27.44 3.15 -28.03
CA ILE A 67 -27.68 4.36 -27.25
C ILE A 67 -27.75 3.91 -25.79
N PHE A 68 -26.68 4.14 -25.04
CA PHE A 68 -26.67 3.98 -23.60
C PHE A 68 -27.25 5.26 -22.97
N ASN A 69 -28.22 5.10 -22.06
CA ASN A 69 -28.61 6.17 -21.14
C ASN A 69 -27.77 6.00 -19.86
N PRO A 70 -26.65 6.72 -19.71
CA PRO A 70 -25.81 6.59 -18.51
C PRO A 70 -26.56 7.09 -17.27
N ILE A 71 -26.46 6.33 -16.19
CA ILE A 71 -26.87 6.78 -14.86
C ILE A 71 -25.67 7.48 -14.23
N CYS A 72 -25.89 8.62 -13.58
CA CYS A 72 -24.83 9.38 -12.92
C CYS A 72 -24.14 8.51 -11.86
N ALA A 73 -22.81 8.40 -11.92
CA ALA A 73 -22.05 7.67 -10.93
C ALA A 73 -22.10 8.44 -9.59
N GLN A 74 -22.40 7.73 -8.49
CA GLN A 74 -22.34 8.31 -7.15
C GLN A 74 -20.89 8.48 -6.65
N ALA A 75 -19.95 7.75 -7.25
CA ALA A 75 -18.53 7.83 -6.96
C ALA A 75 -17.82 8.79 -7.94
N LYS A 76 -16.75 9.44 -7.46
CA LYS A 76 -15.83 10.19 -8.34
C LYS A 76 -15.31 9.25 -9.42
N CYS A 77 -15.46 9.63 -10.69
CA CYS A 77 -15.01 8.84 -11.82
C CYS A 77 -13.86 9.57 -12.53
N TYR A 78 -12.77 8.86 -12.83
CA TYR A 78 -11.66 9.38 -13.62
C TYR A 78 -11.62 8.61 -14.93
N SER A 79 -11.66 9.33 -16.05
CA SER A 79 -11.72 8.75 -17.39
C SER A 79 -10.32 8.55 -17.93
N SER A 80 -10.02 7.33 -18.40
CA SER A 80 -8.82 7.07 -19.19
C SER A 80 -8.93 7.52 -20.65
N VAL A 81 -10.09 8.01 -21.10
CA VAL A 81 -10.24 8.64 -22.43
C VAL A 81 -9.79 10.09 -22.37
N ILE A 82 -10.27 10.80 -21.35
CA ILE A 82 -9.98 12.21 -21.11
C ILE A 82 -8.61 12.36 -20.42
N GLY A 83 -8.23 11.36 -19.61
CA GLY A 83 -7.05 11.41 -18.75
C GLY A 83 -7.26 12.23 -17.48
N ASP A 84 -8.51 12.49 -17.10
CA ASP A 84 -8.86 13.35 -15.96
C ASP A 84 -10.23 12.98 -15.35
N LYS A 85 -10.60 13.64 -14.26
CA LYS A 85 -11.87 13.49 -13.57
C LYS A 85 -13.06 13.85 -14.47
N ILE A 86 -14.06 12.99 -14.50
CA ILE A 86 -15.37 13.28 -15.12
C ILE A 86 -16.11 14.26 -14.20
N ASN A 87 -16.49 15.40 -14.75
CA ASN A 87 -17.33 16.40 -14.11
C ASN A 87 -18.75 16.39 -14.69
N ASP A 88 -19.66 17.16 -14.09
CA ASP A 88 -21.08 17.21 -14.49
C ASP A 88 -21.30 17.68 -15.94
N ASN A 89 -20.29 18.30 -16.56
CA ASN A 89 -20.35 18.79 -17.94
C ASN A 89 -19.94 17.74 -18.98
N ILE A 90 -19.42 16.58 -18.55
CA ILE A 90 -18.96 15.51 -19.43
C ILE A 90 -20.07 14.45 -19.56
N LEU A 91 -20.63 14.34 -20.76
CA LEU A 91 -21.62 13.31 -21.07
C LEU A 91 -20.93 11.97 -21.37
N VAL A 92 -21.29 10.92 -20.62
CA VAL A 92 -20.84 9.54 -20.84
C VAL A 92 -21.80 8.83 -21.82
N ASP A 93 -21.93 9.41 -23.00
CA ASP A 93 -22.88 8.97 -24.02
C ASP A 93 -22.27 7.97 -25.03
N GLY A 94 -23.00 7.65 -26.09
CA GLY A 94 -22.49 6.77 -27.15
C GLY A 94 -21.22 7.31 -27.84
N GLN A 95 -21.03 8.63 -27.90
CA GLN A 95 -19.83 9.23 -28.46
C GLN A 95 -18.63 9.05 -27.52
N TYR A 96 -18.83 9.17 -26.21
CA TYR A 96 -17.80 8.85 -25.22
C TYR A 96 -17.34 7.39 -25.35
N TRP A 97 -18.26 6.43 -25.42
CA TRP A 97 -17.91 5.02 -25.56
C TRP A 97 -17.21 4.72 -26.89
N TRP A 98 -17.61 5.40 -27.98
CA TRP A 98 -16.88 5.32 -29.24
C TRP A 98 -15.45 5.86 -29.13
N SER A 99 -15.27 7.00 -28.47
CA SER A 99 -13.94 7.53 -28.17
C SER A 99 -13.13 6.59 -27.29
N ASN A 100 -13.73 5.93 -26.30
CA ASN A 100 -13.06 4.96 -25.43
C ASN A 100 -12.49 3.76 -26.22
N VAL A 101 -13.22 3.29 -27.23
CA VAL A 101 -12.76 2.19 -28.10
C VAL A 101 -11.69 2.67 -29.08
N ARG A 102 -11.78 3.92 -29.57
CA ARG A 102 -10.99 4.38 -30.72
C ARG A 102 -9.76 5.20 -30.37
N GLN A 103 -9.77 5.93 -29.26
CA GLN A 103 -8.68 6.80 -28.82
C GLN A 103 -7.73 6.05 -27.87
N ALA A 104 -6.53 6.60 -27.71
CA ALA A 104 -5.55 6.04 -26.79
C ALA A 104 -6.07 6.09 -25.34
N VAL A 105 -5.86 5.00 -24.60
CA VAL A 105 -6.14 4.93 -23.17
C VAL A 105 -5.04 5.69 -22.41
N ARG A 106 -5.38 6.87 -21.91
CA ARG A 106 -4.54 7.77 -21.09
C ARG A 106 -4.53 7.37 -19.61
N PHE A 107 -4.15 6.13 -19.33
CA PHE A 107 -4.14 5.58 -17.98
C PHE A 107 -3.18 6.34 -17.05
N TYR A 108 -1.98 6.67 -17.54
CA TYR A 108 -1.00 7.46 -16.79
C TYR A 108 -1.59 8.81 -16.33
N ASN A 109 -2.22 9.55 -17.23
CA ASN A 109 -2.84 10.85 -16.91
C ASN A 109 -3.95 10.68 -15.86
N ALA A 110 -4.84 9.71 -16.05
CA ALA A 110 -5.95 9.47 -15.13
C ALA A 110 -5.47 9.11 -13.71
N ILE A 111 -4.46 8.22 -13.58
CA ILE A 111 -3.87 7.89 -12.28
C ILE A 111 -3.17 9.10 -11.66
N THR A 112 -2.48 9.90 -12.46
CA THR A 112 -1.82 11.13 -11.98
C THR A 112 -2.84 12.14 -11.45
N SER A 113 -4.00 12.30 -12.11
CA SER A 113 -5.09 13.12 -11.59
C SER A 113 -5.63 12.58 -10.26
N ILE A 114 -5.82 11.26 -10.14
CA ILE A 114 -6.25 10.64 -8.87
C ILE A 114 -5.25 10.95 -7.74
N ILE A 115 -3.95 10.79 -7.99
CA ILE A 115 -2.89 11.02 -6.99
C ILE A 115 -2.85 12.50 -6.55
N LYS A 116 -3.21 13.43 -7.43
CA LYS A 116 -3.25 14.87 -7.12
C LYS A 116 -4.52 15.24 -6.34
N ASP A 117 -5.65 14.64 -6.68
CA ASP A 117 -6.97 15.00 -6.15
C ASP A 117 -7.27 14.30 -4.81
N GLU A 118 -6.75 13.09 -4.60
CA GLU A 118 -7.01 12.29 -3.40
C GLU A 118 -5.80 12.24 -2.48
N VAL A 119 -6.06 12.31 -1.17
CA VAL A 119 -5.01 12.26 -0.13
C VAL A 119 -4.68 10.81 0.26
N GLU A 120 -5.63 9.89 0.06
CA GLU A 120 -5.53 8.49 0.47
C GLU A 120 -4.98 7.64 -0.67
N ASN A 121 -3.69 7.29 -0.58
CA ASN A 121 -2.97 6.56 -1.63
C ASN A 121 -3.22 5.04 -1.59
N VAL A 122 -4.49 4.63 -1.52
CA VAL A 122 -4.92 3.23 -1.50
C VAL A 122 -5.62 2.88 -2.81
N PHE A 123 -5.09 1.89 -3.54
CA PHE A 123 -5.63 1.42 -4.81
C PHE A 123 -6.07 -0.04 -4.67
N LEU A 124 -7.29 -0.36 -5.10
CA LEU A 124 -7.77 -1.74 -5.24
C LEU A 124 -7.92 -2.07 -6.72
N GLU A 125 -7.10 -3.00 -7.21
CA GLU A 125 -7.21 -3.52 -8.57
C GLU A 125 -8.25 -4.64 -8.62
N ILE A 126 -9.36 -4.38 -9.32
CA ILE A 126 -10.43 -5.34 -9.58
C ILE A 126 -10.17 -6.01 -10.93
N SER A 127 -9.46 -7.13 -10.92
CA SER A 127 -9.06 -7.86 -12.12
C SER A 127 -8.87 -9.36 -11.85
N PRO A 128 -8.90 -10.23 -12.88
CA PRO A 128 -8.63 -11.67 -12.73
C PRO A 128 -7.15 -11.99 -12.43
N HIS A 129 -6.25 -11.03 -12.68
CA HIS A 129 -4.83 -11.11 -12.35
C HIS A 129 -4.22 -9.71 -12.39
N PRO A 130 -3.33 -9.34 -11.44
CA PRO A 130 -2.70 -8.03 -11.40
C PRO A 130 -1.99 -7.70 -12.71
N PHE A 131 -2.35 -6.58 -13.33
CA PHE A 131 -1.66 -6.09 -14.53
C PHE A 131 -1.36 -4.58 -14.48
N ILE A 132 -2.09 -3.78 -13.69
CA ILE A 132 -1.86 -2.33 -13.58
C ILE A 132 -1.09 -1.90 -12.34
N ALA A 133 -0.93 -2.78 -11.34
CA ALA A 133 -0.22 -2.46 -10.10
C ALA A 133 1.18 -1.85 -10.31
N THR A 134 1.97 -2.37 -11.25
CA THR A 134 3.30 -1.82 -11.54
C THR A 134 3.23 -0.42 -12.12
N SER A 135 2.32 -0.19 -13.07
CA SER A 135 2.12 1.13 -13.68
C SER A 135 1.66 2.17 -12.65
N ILE A 136 0.79 1.80 -11.71
CA ILE A 136 0.37 2.70 -10.62
C ILE A 136 1.58 3.12 -9.76
N ARG A 137 2.48 2.19 -9.42
CA ARG A 137 3.71 2.52 -8.66
C ARG A 137 4.59 3.50 -9.42
N GLU A 138 4.84 3.24 -10.70
CA GLU A 138 5.65 4.12 -11.55
C GLU A 138 5.05 5.54 -11.66
N CYS A 139 3.71 5.65 -11.79
CA CYS A 139 3.02 6.95 -11.78
C CYS A 139 3.20 7.68 -10.44
N TYR A 140 3.13 6.93 -9.33
CA TYR A 140 3.26 7.47 -7.99
C TYR A 140 4.67 7.98 -7.68
N GLU A 141 5.69 7.20 -8.02
CA GLU A 141 7.10 7.55 -7.81
C GLU A 141 7.48 8.86 -8.49
N LEU A 142 6.90 9.14 -9.67
CA LEU A 142 7.14 10.39 -10.40
C LEU A 142 6.33 11.58 -9.88
N THR A 143 5.10 11.35 -9.40
CA THR A 143 4.20 12.45 -8.99
C THR A 143 4.41 12.88 -7.55
N ASN A 144 4.79 11.97 -6.65
CA ASN A 144 4.72 12.18 -5.21
C ASN A 144 6.01 11.77 -4.48
N GLN A 145 7.11 12.48 -4.77
CA GLN A 145 8.46 12.16 -4.28
C GLN A 145 8.65 12.25 -2.75
N GLN A 146 7.69 12.79 -2.00
CA GLN A 146 7.82 13.04 -0.56
C GLN A 146 6.93 12.18 0.36
N GLN A 147 6.07 11.31 -0.20
CA GLN A 147 5.17 10.47 0.58
C GLN A 147 5.54 8.98 0.52
N SER A 148 5.04 8.22 1.50
CA SER A 148 5.09 6.76 1.58
C SER A 148 4.61 6.11 0.27
N SER A 149 5.13 4.93 -0.08
CA SER A 149 4.64 4.16 -1.24
C SER A 149 3.13 3.90 -1.16
N PRO A 150 2.43 3.82 -2.32
CA PRO A 150 0.99 3.62 -2.32
C PRO A 150 0.66 2.18 -1.90
N LEU A 151 -0.45 2.01 -1.19
CA LEU A 151 -0.97 0.68 -0.86
C LEU A 151 -1.78 0.16 -2.05
N ILE A 152 -1.27 -0.85 -2.74
CA ILE A 152 -1.95 -1.46 -3.88
C ILE A 152 -2.42 -2.86 -3.50
N LEU A 153 -3.73 -3.06 -3.52
CA LEU A 153 -4.44 -4.28 -3.16
C LEU A 153 -5.01 -4.95 -4.41
N LEU A 154 -5.16 -6.27 -4.36
CA LEU A 154 -5.56 -7.08 -5.51
C LEU A 154 -6.81 -7.89 -5.18
N THR A 155 -7.73 -8.03 -6.13
CA THR A 155 -8.88 -8.93 -5.93
C THR A 155 -8.51 -10.39 -6.21
N LEU A 156 -7.82 -10.66 -7.32
CA LEU A 156 -7.51 -12.01 -7.77
C LEU A 156 -6.10 -12.10 -8.35
N LYS A 157 -5.54 -13.30 -8.32
CA LYS A 157 -4.27 -13.62 -8.97
C LYS A 157 -4.36 -14.98 -9.63
N ARG A 158 -4.08 -15.02 -10.93
CA ARG A 158 -4.00 -16.26 -11.74
C ARG A 158 -3.30 -17.39 -11.00
N LYS A 159 -3.93 -18.58 -10.98
CA LYS A 159 -3.45 -19.81 -10.32
C LYS A 159 -3.32 -19.70 -8.80
N GLU A 160 -3.95 -18.72 -8.16
CA GLU A 160 -4.07 -18.62 -6.71
C GLU A 160 -5.53 -18.77 -6.27
N ASN A 161 -5.74 -19.07 -5.00
CA ASN A 161 -7.08 -19.23 -4.44
C ASN A 161 -7.74 -17.85 -4.24
N GLU A 162 -8.89 -17.66 -4.86
CA GLU A 162 -9.62 -16.39 -4.90
C GLU A 162 -9.97 -15.86 -3.50
N GLN A 163 -10.45 -16.74 -2.61
CA GLN A 163 -10.81 -16.38 -1.25
C GLN A 163 -9.58 -15.95 -0.45
N ILE A 164 -8.47 -16.69 -0.56
CA ILE A 164 -7.22 -16.36 0.12
C ILE A 164 -6.66 -15.02 -0.39
N THR A 165 -6.65 -14.79 -1.70
CA THR A 165 -6.17 -13.52 -2.28
C THR A 165 -7.00 -12.34 -1.78
N LEU A 166 -8.33 -12.44 -1.83
CA LEU A 166 -9.22 -11.37 -1.38
C LEU A 166 -9.11 -11.12 0.14
N LEU A 167 -9.09 -12.19 0.94
CA LEU A 167 -8.93 -12.07 2.40
C LEU A 167 -7.56 -11.49 2.77
N THR A 168 -6.51 -11.83 2.03
CA THR A 168 -5.18 -11.23 2.22
C THR A 168 -5.21 -9.73 1.96
N SER A 169 -5.86 -9.30 0.87
CA SER A 169 -6.04 -7.88 0.57
C SER A 169 -6.86 -7.15 1.63
N LEU A 170 -7.90 -7.79 2.19
CA LEU A 170 -8.65 -7.27 3.32
C LEU A 170 -7.79 -7.13 4.58
N VAL A 171 -6.96 -8.13 4.90
CA VAL A 171 -6.03 -8.05 6.03
C VAL A 171 -5.06 -6.90 5.84
N GLN A 172 -4.44 -6.78 4.65
CA GLN A 172 -3.54 -5.67 4.32
C GLN A 172 -4.23 -4.31 4.48
N LEU A 173 -5.47 -4.19 4.01
CA LEU A 173 -6.31 -3.01 4.18
C LEU A 173 -6.52 -2.71 5.68
N THR A 174 -6.92 -3.69 6.48
CA THR A 174 -7.13 -3.51 7.93
C THR A 174 -5.84 -3.23 8.71
N THR A 175 -4.66 -3.62 8.22
CA THR A 175 -3.39 -3.25 8.84
C THR A 175 -2.94 -1.83 8.49
N SER A 176 -3.58 -1.19 7.50
CA SER A 176 -3.34 0.21 7.15
C SER A 176 -4.09 1.14 8.10
N SER A 177 -3.39 2.16 8.62
CA SER A 177 -3.98 3.19 9.49
C SER A 177 -5.11 3.99 8.81
N HIS A 178 -5.02 4.19 7.48
CA HIS A 178 -5.96 4.99 6.70
C HIS A 178 -7.40 4.47 6.79
N VAL A 179 -7.56 3.16 6.83
CA VAL A 179 -8.88 2.50 6.77
C VAL A 179 -9.66 2.71 8.06
N TRP A 180 -8.97 2.66 9.20
CA TRP A 180 -9.61 2.89 10.48
C TRP A 180 -9.98 4.36 10.67
N GLN A 181 -9.15 5.29 10.19
CA GLN A 181 -9.47 6.72 10.20
C GLN A 181 -10.77 6.98 9.44
N GLN A 182 -10.88 6.47 8.21
CA GLN A 182 -12.07 6.62 7.41
C GLN A 182 -13.29 5.87 8.01
N TYR A 183 -13.09 4.66 8.52
CA TYR A 183 -14.15 3.85 9.15
C TYR A 183 -14.78 4.56 10.35
N PHE A 184 -13.96 5.10 11.26
CA PHE A 184 -14.45 5.82 12.44
C PHE A 184 -14.99 7.22 12.12
N HIS A 185 -14.51 7.87 11.05
CA HIS A 185 -15.03 9.17 10.62
C HIS A 185 -16.39 9.06 9.93
N THR A 186 -16.59 8.02 9.11
CA THR A 186 -17.82 7.86 8.31
C THR A 186 -18.96 7.17 9.06
N ARG A 187 -18.64 6.36 10.09
CA ARG A 187 -19.64 5.73 10.94
C ARG A 187 -19.64 6.37 12.31
N GLN A 188 -20.78 6.92 12.72
CA GLN A 188 -21.13 7.04 14.14
C GLN A 188 -21.35 5.63 14.68
N VAL A 189 -20.27 4.88 14.92
CA VAL A 189 -20.37 3.54 15.50
C VAL A 189 -20.74 3.72 16.97
N LEU A 190 -22.04 3.75 17.28
CA LEU A 190 -22.51 3.41 18.60
C LEU A 190 -22.13 1.94 18.84
N PRO A 191 -21.54 1.58 19.99
CA PRO A 191 -21.22 0.20 20.29
C PRO A 191 -22.49 -0.64 20.14
N ILE A 192 -22.38 -1.73 19.39
CA ILE A 192 -23.46 -2.70 19.22
C ILE A 192 -23.95 -3.09 20.62
N LYS A 193 -25.26 -2.97 20.87
CA LYS A 193 -25.87 -3.52 22.09
C LYS A 193 -25.66 -5.03 22.05
N ASN A 194 -25.07 -5.60 23.10
CA ASN A 194 -24.64 -7.00 23.27
C ASN A 194 -23.18 -7.31 22.87
N HIS A 195 -22.22 -6.50 23.34
CA HIS A 195 -20.79 -6.76 23.19
C HIS A 195 -20.24 -7.87 24.11
N GLU A 196 -20.97 -8.22 25.18
CA GLU A 196 -20.53 -9.21 26.17
C GLU A 196 -20.40 -10.63 25.54
N GLU A 197 -21.26 -11.00 24.59
CA GLU A 197 -21.24 -12.37 24.03
C GLU A 197 -20.04 -12.66 23.09
N TYR A 198 -19.31 -11.64 22.59
CA TYR A 198 -18.32 -11.82 21.52
C TYR A 198 -16.86 -11.61 21.94
N PHE A 199 -16.58 -10.93 23.06
CA PHE A 199 -15.22 -10.49 23.42
C PHE A 199 -14.63 -11.12 24.68
N ASP A 200 -15.37 -11.98 25.38
CA ASP A 200 -15.00 -12.44 26.73
C ASP A 200 -13.79 -13.40 26.79
N ASN A 201 -13.26 -13.86 25.66
CA ASN A 201 -12.19 -14.89 25.62
C ASN A 201 -10.90 -14.48 24.89
N PHE A 202 -10.65 -13.19 24.68
CA PHE A 202 -9.36 -12.75 24.12
C PHE A 202 -8.31 -12.59 25.21
N SER A 203 -7.11 -13.11 24.95
CA SER A 203 -5.94 -12.80 25.77
C SER A 203 -5.73 -11.29 25.85
N LEU A 204 -5.47 -10.78 27.05
CA LEU A 204 -5.10 -9.39 27.26
C LEU A 204 -3.83 -9.03 26.47
N TYR A 205 -3.67 -7.74 26.18
CA TYR A 205 -2.47 -7.21 25.53
C TYR A 205 -1.21 -7.70 26.23
N LYS A 206 -0.31 -8.32 25.47
CA LYS A 206 0.96 -8.81 25.99
C LYS A 206 1.95 -7.66 26.11
N PHE A 207 2.01 -7.05 27.30
CA PHE A 207 2.94 -5.96 27.58
C PHE A 207 4.39 -6.37 27.27
N ASN A 208 5.11 -5.49 26.57
CA ASN A 208 6.55 -5.61 26.39
C ASN A 208 7.25 -5.17 27.69
N LEU A 209 7.34 -6.09 28.65
CA LEU A 209 7.87 -5.83 29.99
C LEU A 209 9.39 -5.65 29.94
N SER A 210 9.85 -4.51 30.43
CA SER A 210 11.25 -4.25 30.71
C SER A 210 11.39 -3.84 32.16
N SER A 211 12.39 -4.39 32.86
CA SER A 211 12.69 -3.93 34.22
C SER A 211 13.25 -2.52 34.13
N ARG A 212 12.44 -1.54 34.54
CA ARG A 212 12.84 -0.15 34.68
C ARG A 212 12.85 0.14 36.18
N TRP A 213 13.99 -0.10 36.79
CA TRP A 213 14.22 0.14 38.22
C TRP A 213 15.29 1.20 38.39
N TYR A 214 14.96 2.30 39.04
CA TYR A 214 15.95 3.29 39.43
C TYR A 214 16.46 2.95 40.83
N GLU A 215 17.59 2.24 40.90
CA GLU A 215 18.26 1.94 42.17
C GLU A 215 19.31 3.00 42.46
N SER A 216 19.25 3.63 43.63
CA SER A 216 20.36 4.46 44.11
C SER A 216 21.55 3.57 44.45
N LYS A 217 22.77 4.12 44.39
CA LYS A 217 23.98 3.40 44.81
C LYS A 217 23.86 2.86 46.24
N ASP A 218 23.34 3.67 47.15
CA ASP A 218 23.16 3.28 48.56
C ASP A 218 22.16 2.13 48.73
N SER A 219 21.04 2.17 47.99
CA SER A 219 20.05 1.09 47.98
C SER A 219 20.63 -0.19 47.40
N SER A 220 21.43 -0.09 46.33
CA SER A 220 22.07 -1.25 45.70
C SER A 220 23.08 -1.91 46.64
N ILE A 221 23.90 -1.10 47.33
CA ILE A 221 24.87 -1.54 48.34
C ILE A 221 24.16 -2.27 49.49
N GLN A 222 23.04 -1.72 49.99
CA GLN A 222 22.25 -2.36 51.05
C GLN A 222 21.56 -3.65 50.60
N HIS A 223 20.98 -3.65 49.41
CA HIS A 223 20.33 -4.85 48.85
C HIS A 223 21.34 -5.98 48.60
N LEU A 224 22.55 -5.65 48.14
CA LEU A 224 23.65 -6.62 48.02
C LEU A 224 24.17 -7.10 49.38
N ALA A 225 24.26 -6.21 50.38
CA ALA A 225 24.69 -6.56 51.74
C ALA A 225 23.73 -7.54 52.42
N ASN A 226 22.41 -7.37 52.21
CA ASN A 226 21.39 -8.26 52.76
C ASN A 226 21.35 -9.67 52.10
N ARG A 227 22.05 -9.87 50.98
CA ARG A 227 22.23 -11.20 50.38
C ARG A 227 23.40 -11.99 51.00
N ILE A 228 24.26 -11.32 51.77
CA ILE A 228 25.38 -11.96 52.46
C ILE A 228 24.85 -12.56 53.77
N PRO A 229 25.15 -13.83 54.10
CA PRO A 229 24.73 -14.42 55.35
C PRO A 229 25.23 -13.60 56.55
N ILE A 230 24.33 -13.37 57.50
CA ILE A 230 24.58 -12.58 58.71
C ILE A 230 25.65 -13.29 59.54
N HIS A 231 26.73 -12.59 59.87
CA HIS A 231 27.79 -13.17 60.68
C HIS A 231 27.33 -13.24 62.15
N PRO A 232 27.40 -14.40 62.82
CA PRO A 232 26.77 -14.62 64.13
C PRO A 232 27.27 -13.70 65.25
N LEU A 233 28.46 -13.10 65.10
CA LEU A 233 29.05 -12.17 66.07
C LEU A 233 29.21 -10.73 65.56
N LEU A 234 29.04 -10.50 64.26
CA LEU A 234 29.32 -9.19 63.63
C LEU A 234 28.08 -8.62 62.90
N ASP A 235 26.99 -9.39 62.85
CA ASP A 235 25.77 -9.08 62.13
C ASP A 235 26.00 -8.73 60.65
N ILE A 236 25.54 -7.56 60.20
CA ILE A 236 25.40 -7.18 58.80
C ILE A 236 26.70 -6.53 58.31
N ARG A 237 27.27 -7.09 57.24
CA ARG A 237 28.42 -6.49 56.56
C ARG A 237 27.99 -5.22 55.81
N GLN A 238 28.70 -4.11 56.01
CA GLN A 238 28.54 -2.90 55.23
C GLN A 238 29.44 -2.93 53.99
N LEU A 239 28.86 -2.72 52.81
CA LEU A 239 29.55 -2.76 51.51
C LEU A 239 29.91 -1.35 51.00
N VAL A 240 30.25 -0.44 51.91
CA VAL A 240 30.52 0.98 51.60
C VAL A 240 31.90 1.17 50.95
N ASP A 241 32.89 0.36 51.33
CA ASP A 241 34.25 0.36 50.76
C ASP A 241 34.69 -1.09 50.51
N GLN A 242 35.27 -1.38 49.34
CA GLN A 242 35.77 -2.70 48.99
C GLN A 242 37.13 -3.01 49.65
N ARG A 243 37.85 -1.98 50.12
CA ARG A 243 39.20 -2.13 50.70
C ARG A 243 39.19 -2.36 52.21
N SER A 244 38.15 -1.92 52.90
CA SER A 244 38.00 -2.10 54.35
C SER A 244 36.70 -2.82 54.68
N ALA A 245 36.81 -4.00 55.29
CA ALA A 245 35.63 -4.75 55.69
C ALA A 245 35.03 -4.14 56.96
N THR A 246 33.81 -3.63 56.86
CA THR A 246 33.07 -3.00 57.96
C THR A 246 31.79 -3.77 58.25
N TRP A 247 31.40 -3.84 59.53
CA TRP A 247 30.20 -4.53 59.99
C TRP A 247 29.43 -3.62 60.95
N LYS A 248 28.10 -3.73 60.90
CA LYS A 248 27.21 -3.02 61.81
C LYS A 248 26.39 -4.04 62.59
N SER A 249 26.60 -4.02 63.90
CA SER A 249 25.83 -4.83 64.87
C SER A 249 25.09 -3.92 65.85
N LEU A 250 23.91 -4.34 66.27
CA LEU A 250 23.16 -3.73 67.36
C LEU A 250 23.23 -4.68 68.56
N ILE A 251 24.17 -4.41 69.47
CA ILE A 251 24.34 -5.21 70.67
C ILE A 251 23.33 -4.73 71.71
N ASN A 252 22.37 -5.59 72.05
CA ASN A 252 21.49 -5.34 73.18
C ASN A 252 22.24 -5.68 74.47
N ILE A 253 22.49 -4.66 75.30
CA ILE A 253 23.21 -4.80 76.58
C ILE A 253 22.30 -5.36 77.68
N ASN A 254 20.97 -5.36 77.44
CA ASN A 254 19.97 -5.97 78.32
C ASN A 254 19.67 -7.40 77.85
N LEU A 255 20.68 -8.27 77.91
CA LEU A 255 20.41 -9.71 77.95
C LEU A 255 19.94 -10.05 79.38
N PRO A 256 18.94 -10.95 79.56
CA PRO A 256 18.49 -11.38 80.88
C PRO A 256 19.60 -12.06 81.69
#